data_AF-A0A9D7HXY3-F1
#
_entry.id   AF-A0A9D7HXY3-F1
#
_cell.length_a   1.000
_cell.length_b   1.000
_cell.length_c   1.000
_cell.angle_alpha   90.00
_cell.angle_beta   90.00
_cell.angle_gamma   90.00
#
_symmetry.space_group_name_H-M   'P 1'
#
loop_
_entity.id
_entity.type
_entity.pdbx_description
1 polymer ?
#
loop_
_entity_poly.entity_id
_entity_poly.type
_entity_poly.pdbx_seq_one_letter_code
_entity_poly.pdbx_strand_id
1 'polypeptide(L)'
;MRDDLRAAGTVPSIEPYTALGYPNAASGGAETTTAGVLAVSGTDAIVDWVRIELRSSTDPTVLVATRHGLVQRDGDVVSAADGVSNVTIGNIPGSYYVVVRHRNHLGAMTATALAFELDRHLHRLSEPSYTNLRHRCPQDHRRGNGPMGRRRELERTTEIRRQWQ
;
A
#
# COMPACT_ATOMS: atom_id res chain seq x y z
N MET A 1 24.46 -7.99 -7.48
CA MET A 1 25.27 -7.16 -6.55
C MET A 1 26.22 -8.07 -5.75
N ARG A 2 27.31 -7.59 -5.14
CA ARG A 2 28.14 -8.39 -4.20
C ARG A 2 27.65 -8.14 -2.76
N ASP A 3 27.68 -9.14 -1.88
CA ASP A 3 27.22 -9.04 -0.48
C ASP A 3 28.37 -9.10 0.53
N ASP A 4 29.58 -8.72 0.10
CA ASP A 4 30.81 -8.79 0.91
C ASP A 4 30.69 -8.05 2.25
N LEU A 5 29.92 -6.94 2.30
CA LEU A 5 29.68 -6.18 3.53
C LEU A 5 28.88 -6.97 4.57
N ARG A 6 27.89 -7.76 4.13
CA ARG A 6 27.11 -8.66 4.98
C ARG A 6 27.96 -9.84 5.43
N ALA A 7 28.74 -10.44 4.52
CA ALA A 7 29.68 -11.52 4.84
C ALA A 7 30.77 -11.07 5.83
N ALA A 8 31.19 -9.82 5.78
CA ALA A 8 32.11 -9.20 6.73
C ALA A 8 31.44 -8.76 8.06
N GLY A 9 30.12 -8.92 8.21
CA GLY A 9 29.38 -8.53 9.42
C GLY A 9 29.31 -7.02 9.66
N THR A 10 29.48 -6.21 8.61
CA THR A 10 29.59 -4.75 8.70
C THR A 10 28.29 -4.01 8.38
N VAL A 11 27.22 -4.74 8.05
CA VAL A 11 25.87 -4.17 7.90
C VAL A 11 25.30 -3.93 9.30
N PRO A 12 25.08 -2.67 9.72
CA PRO A 12 24.59 -2.37 11.07
C PRO A 12 23.17 -2.91 11.29
N SER A 13 22.82 -3.24 12.53
CA SER A 13 21.46 -3.67 12.88
C SER A 13 20.48 -2.49 13.05
N ILE A 14 20.99 -1.26 13.08
CA ILE A 14 20.22 -0.02 13.14
C ILE A 14 20.57 0.79 11.90
N GLU A 15 19.59 1.45 11.29
CA GLU A 15 19.86 2.30 10.14
C GLU A 15 20.98 3.33 10.47
N PRO A 16 22.00 3.45 9.62
CA PRO A 16 23.19 4.24 9.94
C PRO A 16 23.04 5.74 9.63
N TYR A 17 22.00 6.16 8.91
CA TYR A 17 21.89 7.52 8.39
C TYR A 17 21.62 8.53 9.51
N THR A 18 20.88 8.15 10.56
CA THR A 18 20.72 9.00 11.75
C THR A 18 22.04 9.27 12.44
N ALA A 19 22.87 8.24 12.62
CA ALA A 19 24.20 8.39 13.22
C ALA A 19 25.16 9.20 12.34
N LEU A 20 24.97 9.17 11.01
CA LEU A 20 25.70 9.98 10.04
C LEU A 20 25.19 11.43 9.95
N GLY A 21 24.18 11.82 10.74
CA GLY A 21 23.67 13.18 10.81
C GLY A 21 22.66 13.56 9.72
N TYR A 22 22.10 12.59 9.00
CA TYR A 22 21.01 12.89 8.06
C TYR A 22 19.73 13.25 8.82
N PRO A 23 19.00 14.31 8.41
CA PRO A 23 17.79 14.74 9.09
C PRO A 23 16.67 13.72 8.86
N ASN A 24 15.87 13.40 9.87
CA ASN A 24 14.71 12.53 9.69
C ASN A 24 13.43 13.34 9.67
N ALA A 25 12.42 12.83 8.95
CA ALA A 25 11.11 13.44 8.85
C ALA A 25 10.00 12.39 8.93
N ALA A 26 8.92 12.77 9.60
CA ALA A 26 7.75 11.93 9.83
C ALA A 26 8.12 10.55 10.39
N SER A 27 8.03 9.50 9.57
CA SER A 27 8.00 8.13 10.06
C SER A 27 9.35 7.41 10.13
N GLY A 28 10.47 8.04 9.76
CA GLY A 28 11.78 7.37 9.72
C GLY A 28 12.80 7.85 10.77
N GLY A 29 13.94 7.17 10.86
CA GLY A 29 15.09 7.56 11.68
C GLY A 29 15.41 6.65 12.86
N ALA A 30 14.86 5.44 12.89
CA ALA A 30 15.08 4.47 13.97
C ALA A 30 14.82 3.02 13.50
N GLU A 31 14.80 2.80 12.19
CA GLU A 31 14.57 1.48 11.62
C GLU A 31 15.70 0.54 12.04
N THR A 32 15.30 -0.65 12.48
CA THR A 32 16.22 -1.71 12.86
C THR A 32 15.95 -2.95 12.04
N THR A 33 16.96 -3.79 11.95
CA THR A 33 16.85 -5.13 11.39
C THR A 33 17.37 -6.16 12.38
N THR A 34 17.22 -7.44 12.05
CA THR A 34 17.60 -8.55 12.91
C THR A 34 18.73 -9.36 12.30
N ALA A 35 19.45 -10.10 13.14
CA ALA A 35 20.47 -11.04 12.66
C ALA A 35 19.88 -12.12 11.73
N GLY A 36 18.60 -12.49 11.92
CA GLY A 36 17.91 -13.45 11.04
C GLY A 36 17.76 -12.92 9.62
N VAL A 37 17.38 -11.65 9.46
CA VAL A 37 17.29 -10.99 8.15
C VAL A 37 18.67 -10.88 7.49
N LEU A 38 19.71 -10.54 8.26
CA LEU A 38 21.09 -10.45 7.75
C LEU A 38 21.74 -11.82 7.47
N ALA A 39 21.17 -12.92 7.99
CA ALA A 39 21.66 -14.28 7.73
C ALA A 39 21.18 -14.83 6.38
N VAL A 40 20.17 -14.22 5.76
CA VAL A 40 19.66 -14.62 4.43
C VAL A 40 20.79 -14.55 3.39
N SER A 41 20.84 -15.57 2.53
CA SER A 41 21.85 -15.73 1.48
C SER A 41 21.20 -15.99 0.13
N GLY A 42 21.98 -15.96 -0.95
CA GLY A 42 21.44 -16.11 -2.31
C GLY A 42 21.05 -14.77 -2.94
N THR A 43 19.99 -14.76 -3.75
CA THR A 43 19.47 -13.55 -4.42
C THR A 43 18.95 -12.51 -3.43
N ASP A 44 18.35 -13.00 -2.35
CA ASP A 44 17.65 -12.15 -1.38
C ASP A 44 18.59 -11.71 -0.24
N ALA A 45 19.89 -11.99 -0.38
CA ALA A 45 20.91 -11.61 0.60
C ALA A 45 20.98 -10.09 0.73
N ILE A 46 20.89 -9.58 1.96
CA ILE A 46 20.98 -8.15 2.24
C ILE A 46 22.39 -7.63 1.95
N VAL A 47 22.50 -6.60 1.13
CA VAL A 47 23.78 -5.97 0.76
C VAL A 47 24.07 -4.77 1.67
N ASP A 48 23.12 -3.86 1.83
CA ASP A 48 23.31 -2.64 2.61
C ASP A 48 21.96 -1.95 2.95
N TRP A 49 22.04 -0.88 3.73
CA TRP A 49 20.96 0.06 4.01
C TRP A 49 20.81 1.12 2.93
N VAL A 50 19.56 1.42 2.58
CA VAL A 50 19.19 2.53 1.72
C VAL A 50 18.24 3.48 2.44
N ARG A 51 18.43 4.76 2.19
CA ARG A 51 17.58 5.83 2.69
C ARG A 51 16.68 6.33 1.57
N ILE A 52 15.39 6.32 1.82
CA ILE A 52 14.37 6.82 0.91
C ILE A 52 13.76 8.08 1.52
N GLU A 53 13.61 9.10 0.69
CA GLU A 53 13.09 10.41 1.09
C GLU A 53 11.97 10.83 0.16
N LEU A 54 10.91 11.38 0.74
CA LEU A 54 9.90 12.12 0.01
C LEU A 54 10.19 13.61 0.18
N ARG A 55 10.32 14.30 -0.94
CA ARG A 55 10.53 15.75 -0.99
C ARG A 55 9.34 16.44 -1.64
N SER A 56 9.06 17.68 -1.21
CA SER A 56 7.90 18.43 -1.70
C SER A 56 7.96 18.63 -3.21
N SER A 57 6.81 18.49 -3.87
CA SER A 57 6.67 18.78 -5.30
C SER A 57 6.77 20.27 -5.64
N THR A 58 6.51 21.16 -4.66
CA THR A 58 6.61 22.61 -4.84
C THR A 58 8.00 23.17 -4.54
N ASP A 59 8.73 22.52 -3.62
CA ASP A 59 10.09 22.86 -3.24
C ASP A 59 10.90 21.59 -2.94
N PRO A 60 11.73 21.12 -3.88
CA PRO A 60 12.55 19.91 -3.72
C PRO A 60 13.65 20.03 -2.66
N THR A 61 13.78 21.15 -1.94
CA THR A 61 14.68 21.24 -0.78
C THR A 61 13.98 20.79 0.51
N VAL A 62 12.65 20.85 0.55
CA VAL A 62 11.84 20.49 1.72
C VAL A 62 11.68 18.98 1.82
N LEU A 63 12.13 18.42 2.95
CA LEU A 63 11.99 17.02 3.31
C LEU A 63 10.64 16.77 3.99
N VAL A 64 9.79 15.95 3.39
CA VAL A 64 8.44 15.66 3.88
C VAL A 64 8.41 14.41 4.75
N ALA A 65 9.04 13.34 4.27
CA ALA A 65 9.12 12.08 5.00
C ALA A 65 10.41 11.32 4.66
N THR A 66 10.86 10.50 5.59
CA THR A 66 11.99 9.59 5.42
C THR A 66 11.61 8.18 5.80
N ARG A 67 12.24 7.20 5.15
CA ARG A 67 12.14 5.79 5.49
C ARG A 67 13.44 5.10 5.13
N HIS A 68 13.89 4.18 5.97
CA HIS A 68 15.08 3.37 5.70
C HIS A 68 14.67 1.93 5.39
N GLY A 69 15.31 1.36 4.36
CA GLY A 69 15.10 -0.01 3.91
C GLY A 69 16.43 -0.71 3.70
N LEU A 70 16.33 -1.98 3.30
CA LEU A 70 17.48 -2.83 2.99
C LEU A 70 17.49 -3.12 1.50
N VAL A 71 18.69 -3.19 0.92
CA VAL A 71 18.91 -3.54 -0.49
C VAL A 71 19.31 -5.01 -0.57
N GLN A 72 18.66 -5.77 -1.45
CA GLN A 72 18.94 -7.16 -1.75
C GLN A 72 19.91 -7.32 -2.93
N ARG A 73 20.44 -8.53 -3.15
CA ARG A 73 21.49 -8.79 -4.15
C ARG A 73 20.98 -8.70 -5.60
N ASP A 74 19.71 -9.02 -5.79
CA ASP A 74 18.94 -8.85 -7.02
C ASP A 74 18.54 -7.40 -7.31
N GLY A 75 18.67 -6.51 -6.31
CA GLY A 75 18.45 -5.07 -6.44
C GLY A 75 17.13 -4.59 -5.84
N ASP A 76 16.35 -5.48 -5.23
CA ASP A 76 15.10 -5.12 -4.57
C ASP A 76 15.36 -4.34 -3.28
N VAL A 77 14.41 -3.46 -2.95
CA VAL A 77 14.45 -2.66 -1.73
C VAL A 77 13.30 -3.09 -0.82
N VAL A 78 13.66 -3.68 0.31
CA VAL A 78 12.73 -4.32 1.24
C VAL A 78 12.72 -3.62 2.60
N SER A 79 11.64 -3.84 3.33
CA SER A 79 11.47 -3.39 4.71
C SER A 79 12.56 -3.98 5.61
N ALA A 80 13.13 -3.15 6.47
CA ALA A 80 14.12 -3.61 7.44
C ALA A 80 13.56 -4.57 8.50
N ALA A 81 12.24 -4.54 8.72
CA ALA A 81 11.56 -5.32 9.76
C ALA A 81 11.57 -6.83 9.48
N ASP A 82 11.39 -7.23 8.22
CA ASP A 82 11.29 -8.63 7.80
C ASP A 82 12.25 -9.02 6.66
N GLY A 83 12.84 -8.05 5.96
CA GLY A 83 13.73 -8.30 4.83
C GLY A 83 13.02 -8.86 3.59
N VAL A 84 11.68 -8.75 3.50
CA VAL A 84 10.90 -9.33 2.40
C VAL A 84 9.81 -8.38 1.91
N SER A 85 9.10 -7.70 2.82
CA SER A 85 7.99 -6.82 2.45
C SER A 85 8.48 -5.57 1.74
N ASN A 86 7.64 -5.01 0.87
CA ASN A 86 7.92 -3.70 0.26
C ASN A 86 8.06 -2.61 1.31
N VAL A 87 8.91 -1.62 1.04
CA VAL A 87 9.04 -0.45 1.89
C VAL A 87 7.79 0.44 1.78
N THR A 88 7.20 0.77 2.93
CA THR A 88 6.04 1.68 3.01
C THR A 88 6.40 2.99 3.69
N ILE A 89 5.97 4.11 3.11
CA ILE A 89 6.26 5.46 3.60
C ILE A 89 4.96 6.18 3.97
N GLY A 90 4.30 5.69 5.02
CA GLY A 90 3.14 6.34 5.64
C GLY A 90 1.95 6.60 4.70
N ASN A 91 0.83 7.01 5.29
CA ASN A 91 -0.39 7.37 4.56
C ASN A 91 -0.38 8.85 4.21
N ILE A 92 0.59 9.28 3.40
CA ILE A 92 0.78 10.68 3.03
C ILE A 92 0.42 10.86 1.55
N PRO A 93 -0.87 11.06 1.22
CA PRO A 93 -1.26 11.27 -0.17
C PRO A 93 -0.74 12.61 -0.66
N GLY A 94 -0.24 12.63 -1.89
CA GLY A 94 0.32 13.82 -2.50
C GLY A 94 1.33 13.50 -3.60
N SER A 95 1.82 14.53 -4.28
CA SER A 95 2.89 14.39 -5.26
C SER A 95 4.23 14.75 -4.63
N TYR A 96 5.21 13.86 -4.74
CA TYR A 96 6.53 14.01 -4.13
C TYR A 96 7.65 13.62 -5.09
N TYR A 97 8.79 14.31 -4.99
CA TYR A 97 10.02 13.78 -5.54
C TYR A 97 10.53 12.67 -4.63
N VAL A 98 10.84 11.52 -5.21
CA VAL A 98 11.40 10.40 -4.47
C VAL A 98 12.90 10.45 -4.61
N VAL A 99 13.61 10.39 -3.48
CA VAL A 99 15.06 10.37 -3.45
C VAL A 99 15.55 9.10 -2.78
N VAL A 100 16.49 8.43 -3.42
CA VAL A 100 17.13 7.23 -2.91
C VAL A 100 18.60 7.56 -2.67
N ARG A 101 19.08 7.31 -1.45
CA ARG A 101 20.47 7.49 -1.05
C ARG A 101 21.03 6.19 -0.51
N HIS A 102 22.18 5.81 -1.03
CA HIS A 102 22.97 4.68 -0.54
C HIS A 102 24.23 5.21 0.15
N ARG A 103 24.79 4.48 1.12
CA ARG A 103 25.96 4.95 1.90
C ARG A 103 27.18 5.28 1.04
N ASN A 104 27.40 4.46 0.02
CA ASN A 104 28.60 4.50 -0.82
C ASN A 104 28.35 5.00 -2.26
N HIS A 105 27.15 5.49 -2.57
CA HIS A 105 26.81 5.98 -3.91
C HIS A 105 26.12 7.34 -3.89
N LEU A 106 26.19 8.04 -5.02
CA LEU A 106 25.43 9.25 -5.24
C LEU A 106 23.93 8.95 -5.14
N GLY A 107 23.22 9.81 -4.42
CA GLY A 107 21.76 9.71 -4.37
C GLY A 107 21.14 10.04 -5.73
N ALA A 108 20.00 9.42 -6.01
CA ALA A 108 19.20 9.70 -7.20
C ALA A 108 17.84 10.27 -6.78
N MET A 109 17.33 11.24 -7.55
CA MET A 109 16.01 11.83 -7.39
C MET A 109 15.20 11.59 -8.67
N THR A 110 13.90 11.37 -8.55
CA THR A 110 13.01 11.30 -9.71
C THR A 110 13.01 12.62 -10.49
N ALA A 111 12.96 12.55 -11.83
CA ALA A 111 12.93 13.75 -12.68
C ALA A 111 11.61 14.54 -12.54
N THR A 112 10.53 13.85 -12.15
CA THR A 112 9.20 14.41 -11.90
C THR A 112 8.67 13.94 -10.55
N ALA A 113 7.76 14.71 -9.97
CA ALA A 113 7.05 14.26 -8.77
C ALA A 113 6.13 13.07 -9.09
N LEU A 114 6.12 12.08 -8.21
CA LEU A 114 5.27 10.89 -8.28
C LEU A 114 4.08 11.07 -7.35
N ALA A 115 2.90 10.66 -7.79
CA ALA A 115 1.69 10.67 -6.97
C ALA A 115 1.66 9.45 -6.04
N PHE A 116 1.50 9.73 -4.75
CA PHE A 116 1.21 8.77 -3.71
C PHE A 116 -0.25 8.91 -3.36
N GLU A 117 -0.98 7.81 -3.40
CA GLU A 117 -2.36 7.76 -2.95
C GLU A 117 -2.40 7.14 -1.57
N LEU A 118 -3.47 7.42 -0.82
CA LEU A 118 -3.82 6.54 0.30
C LEU A 118 -3.97 5.13 -0.28
N ASP A 119 -3.50 4.10 0.43
CA ASP A 119 -3.77 2.73 0.04
C ASP A 119 -5.29 2.57 -0.16
N ARG A 120 -5.75 2.61 -1.41
CA ARG A 120 -7.14 2.38 -1.76
C ARG A 120 -7.33 0.89 -1.88
N HIS A 121 -7.09 0.16 -0.80
CA HIS A 121 -7.62 -1.18 -0.68
C HIS A 121 -9.11 -1.12 -0.30
N LEU A 122 -9.94 -0.65 -1.24
CA LEU A 122 -11.34 -1.06 -1.31
C LEU A 122 -11.45 -2.17 -2.35
N HIS A 123 -11.04 -3.39 -1.98
CA HIS A 123 -11.43 -4.55 -2.75
C HIS A 123 -12.89 -4.88 -2.42
N ARG A 124 -13.83 -4.18 -3.06
CA ARG A 124 -15.23 -4.63 -3.17
C ARG A 124 -15.71 -4.46 -4.60
N LEU A 125 -15.56 -5.52 -5.39
CA LEU A 125 -16.22 -5.67 -6.69
C LEU A 125 -17.70 -6.04 -6.46
N SER A 126 -18.58 -5.06 -6.27
CA SER A 126 -20.02 -5.29 -6.42
C SER A 126 -20.78 -3.99 -6.66
N GLU A 127 -20.48 -3.29 -7.75
CA GLU A 127 -21.48 -2.44 -8.39
C GLU A 127 -21.54 -2.79 -9.88
N PRO A 128 -22.63 -3.43 -10.35
CA PRO A 128 -22.84 -3.63 -11.77
C PRO A 128 -22.94 -2.26 -12.43
N SER A 129 -22.04 -2.03 -13.37
CA SER A 129 -22.03 -0.88 -14.27
C SER A 129 -23.42 -0.57 -14.78
N TYR A 130 -23.89 0.65 -14.48
CA TYR A 130 -25.07 1.23 -15.11
C TYR A 130 -24.94 1.12 -16.63
N THR A 131 -25.83 0.35 -17.24
CA THR A 131 -26.15 0.46 -18.66
C THR A 131 -27.64 0.26 -18.79
N ASN A 132 -28.37 1.36 -19.02
CA ASN A 132 -29.32 1.48 -20.11
C ASN A 132 -30.05 2.83 -20.03
N LEU A 133 -29.44 3.82 -20.70
CA LEU A 133 -30.16 4.91 -21.36
C LEU A 133 -31.09 4.29 -22.41
N ARG A 134 -32.40 4.22 -22.12
CA ARG A 134 -33.44 4.29 -23.16
C ARG A 134 -34.59 5.15 -22.70
N HIS A 135 -34.44 6.43 -23.00
CA HIS A 135 -35.39 7.20 -23.80
C HIS A 135 -36.68 6.43 -24.21
N ARG A 136 -37.81 6.77 -23.59
CA ARG A 136 -39.15 6.96 -24.21
C ARG A 136 -40.23 7.14 -23.13
N CYS A 137 -40.67 8.39 -22.95
CA CYS A 137 -42.09 8.72 -22.90
C CYS A 137 -42.43 9.17 -24.34
N PRO A 138 -43.56 8.85 -25.00
CA PRO A 138 -44.90 9.21 -24.49
C PRO A 138 -46.12 8.31 -24.87
N GLN A 139 -47.19 8.53 -24.10
CA GLN A 139 -48.63 8.54 -24.49
C GLN A 139 -49.36 7.25 -24.94
N ASP A 140 -50.28 6.85 -24.07
CA ASP A 140 -51.74 6.83 -24.31
C ASP A 140 -52.44 5.63 -25.00
N HIS A 141 -53.58 5.28 -24.41
CA HIS A 141 -54.71 4.47 -24.92
C HIS A 141 -54.47 3.02 -25.38
N ARG A 142 -54.99 2.04 -24.62
CA ARG A 142 -56.15 1.20 -25.05
C ARG A 142 -56.60 0.20 -23.98
N ARG A 143 -57.92 -0.01 -23.98
CA ARG A 143 -58.76 -0.85 -23.12
C ARG A 143 -58.62 -2.35 -23.42
N GLY A 144 -58.93 -3.19 -22.42
CA GLY A 144 -59.30 -4.62 -22.59
C GLY A 144 -59.12 -5.44 -21.28
N ASN A 145 -60.08 -5.47 -20.36
CA ASN A 145 -61.14 -6.50 -20.16
C ASN A 145 -60.67 -7.97 -20.00
N GLY A 146 -60.81 -8.53 -18.78
CA GLY A 146 -60.88 -9.98 -18.51
C GLY A 146 -60.41 -10.40 -17.10
N PRO A 147 -60.99 -11.41 -16.43
CA PRO A 147 -61.66 -11.19 -15.16
C PRO A 147 -60.98 -11.70 -13.87
N MET A 148 -61.42 -11.10 -12.76
CA MET A 148 -61.17 -11.45 -11.36
C MET A 148 -61.52 -12.91 -11.02
N GLY A 149 -60.51 -13.66 -10.57
CA GLY A 149 -60.66 -14.90 -9.79
C GLY A 149 -60.59 -14.60 -8.29
N ARG A 150 -61.69 -14.89 -7.57
CA ARG A 150 -61.84 -14.77 -6.11
C ARG A 150 -61.07 -15.88 -5.37
N ARG A 151 -60.49 -15.54 -4.20
CA ARG A 151 -60.48 -16.30 -2.92
C ARG A 151 -59.63 -15.48 -1.92
N ARG A 152 -60.18 -14.86 -0.84
CA ARG A 152 -60.57 -15.48 0.45
C ARG A 152 -59.51 -16.49 0.89
N GLU A 153 -58.85 -16.41 2.04
CA GLU A 153 -59.26 -15.91 3.35
C GLU A 153 -58.05 -16.04 4.29
N LEU A 154 -58.04 -15.21 5.34
CA LEU A 154 -57.15 -15.32 6.48
C LEU A 154 -57.34 -16.67 7.16
N GLU A 155 -56.27 -17.25 7.72
CA GLU A 155 -56.20 -17.62 9.16
C GLU A 155 -55.06 -18.60 9.48
N ARG A 156 -54.26 -18.17 10.47
CA ARG A 156 -53.75 -18.91 11.65
C ARG A 156 -52.58 -19.90 11.55
N THR A 157 -51.64 -19.62 12.47
CA THR A 157 -50.82 -20.52 13.31
C THR A 157 -49.79 -21.41 12.61
N THR A 158 -48.50 -21.36 12.98
CA THR A 158 -48.00 -22.12 14.14
C THR A 158 -46.63 -21.60 14.59
N GLU A 159 -46.51 -21.41 15.91
CA GLU A 159 -45.30 -21.14 16.69
C GLU A 159 -44.44 -22.40 16.83
N ILE A 160 -43.10 -22.29 16.88
CA ILE A 160 -42.26 -23.14 17.76
C ILE A 160 -40.87 -22.52 17.91
N ARG A 161 -40.54 -22.31 19.18
CA ARG A 161 -39.29 -21.89 19.79
C ARG A 161 -38.39 -23.12 19.97
N ARG A 162 -37.07 -23.02 19.73
CA ARG A 162 -36.07 -23.77 20.51
C ARG A 162 -34.66 -23.20 20.38
N GLN A 163 -34.13 -22.81 21.54
CA GLN A 163 -32.71 -22.67 21.85
C GLN A 163 -32.04 -24.05 21.89
N TRP A 164 -30.73 -24.09 21.61
CA TRP A 164 -29.64 -24.82 22.31
C TRP A 164 -28.50 -25.08 21.31
N GLN A 165 -27.44 -24.27 21.38
CA GLN A 165 -26.09 -24.67 21.80
C GLN A 165 -25.23 -23.43 22.01
#